data_AF-A0A202DKV6-F1
#
_entry.id   AF-A0A202DKV6-F1
#
_cell.length_a   1.000
_cell.length_b   1.000
_cell.length_c   1.000
_cell.angle_alpha   90.00
_cell.angle_beta   90.00
_cell.angle_gamma   90.00
#
_symmetry.space_group_name_H-M   'P 1'
#
loop_
_entity.id
_entity.type
_entity.pdbx_description
1 polymer ?
#
loop_
_entity_poly.entity_id
_entity_poly.type
_entity_poly.pdbx_seq_one_letter_code
_entity_poly.pdbx_strand_id
1 'polypeptide(L)'
;MDTLKILLPIVVVNVFVLGLIIFIIKKLLLSDTMKAVDTIKQVEAEVRKKEETIRMEIDMHEKEFQKKKKQAEEELETRRKASEAEVSKMRETVISDAKKEGDNIIEQAKKNEEKYRQQLAQDMEQKAVEYAGQVFQMVSSDQMSAELNKALIGELLDALDEVDSSAITVEGDGAEFTSSHAIDADQKARLEKLLKDKFNADIKVEEKIDEEILGGLILKLGSLEIDGSLRNRYQEAVSEVKKTA
;
A
#
# COMPACT_ATOMS: atom_id res chain seq x y z
N MET A 1 116.90 44.38 -75.20
CA MET A 1 116.03 44.47 -74.00
C MET A 1 114.59 44.83 -74.41
N ASP A 2 114.12 44.31 -75.55
CA ASP A 2 112.85 44.77 -76.15
C ASP A 2 111.71 43.76 -76.00
N THR A 3 112.03 42.47 -75.81
CA THR A 3 111.02 41.42 -75.59
C THR A 3 110.36 41.50 -74.22
N LEU A 4 111.10 41.89 -73.16
CA LEU A 4 110.57 41.99 -71.80
C LEU A 4 109.61 43.18 -71.63
N LYS A 5 109.83 44.30 -72.35
CA LYS A 5 108.94 45.47 -72.37
C LYS A 5 107.60 45.19 -73.06
N ILE A 6 107.57 44.23 -73.98
CA ILE A 6 106.35 43.80 -74.70
C ILE A 6 105.61 42.69 -73.92
N LEU A 7 106.33 41.80 -73.24
CA LEU A 7 105.75 40.71 -72.44
C LEU A 7 105.06 41.18 -71.15
N LEU A 8 105.63 42.16 -70.43
CA LEU A 8 105.05 42.68 -69.17
C LEU A 8 103.61 43.21 -69.33
N PRO A 9 103.27 44.07 -70.29
CA PRO A 9 101.89 44.54 -70.47
C PRO A 9 100.94 43.41 -70.88
N ILE A 10 101.39 42.40 -71.63
CA ILE A 10 100.58 41.23 -71.98
C ILE A 10 100.24 40.39 -70.74
N VAL A 11 101.20 40.19 -69.84
CA VAL A 11 100.96 39.48 -68.56
C VAL A 11 100.03 40.29 -67.66
N VAL A 12 100.22 41.61 -67.56
CA VAL A 12 99.33 42.49 -66.78
C VAL A 12 97.90 42.46 -67.32
N VAL A 13 97.72 42.50 -68.64
CA VAL A 13 96.41 42.36 -69.29
C VAL A 13 95.80 40.99 -69.00
N ASN A 14 96.56 39.90 -69.08
CA ASN A 14 96.05 38.56 -68.76
C ASN A 14 95.66 38.41 -67.29
N VAL A 15 96.43 38.97 -66.35
CA VAL A 15 96.07 38.96 -64.92
C VAL A 15 94.82 39.79 -64.68
N PHE A 16 94.65 40.91 -65.37
CA PHE A 16 93.45 41.73 -65.28
C PHE A 16 92.23 41.00 -65.85
N VAL A 17 92.35 40.37 -67.03
CA VAL A 17 91.30 39.55 -67.64
C VAL A 17 90.94 38.37 -66.74
N LEU A 18 91.93 37.68 -66.18
CA LEU A 18 91.72 36.55 -65.28
C LEU A 18 91.07 36.99 -63.97
N GLY A 19 91.47 38.13 -63.41
CA GLY A 19 90.81 38.75 -62.25
C GLY A 19 89.36 39.15 -62.54
N LEU A 20 89.09 39.71 -63.73
CA LEU A 20 87.75 40.08 -64.17
C LEU A 20 86.87 38.83 -64.37
N ILE A 21 87.42 37.77 -64.96
CA ILE A 21 86.74 36.47 -65.11
C ILE A 21 86.45 35.87 -63.74
N ILE A 22 87.42 35.83 -62.81
CA ILE A 22 87.21 35.33 -61.44
C ILE A 22 86.15 36.18 -60.73
N PHE A 23 86.16 37.49 -60.90
CA PHE A 23 85.15 38.38 -60.31
C PHE A 23 83.76 38.11 -60.88
N ILE A 24 83.63 37.93 -62.19
CA ILE A 24 82.36 37.60 -62.87
C ILE A 24 81.87 36.22 -62.42
N ILE A 25 82.74 35.21 -62.41
CA ILE A 25 82.41 33.85 -61.95
C ILE A 25 82.00 33.86 -60.48
N LYS A 26 82.75 34.56 -59.62
CA LYS A 26 82.43 34.69 -58.20
C LYS A 26 81.10 35.42 -58.00
N LYS A 27 80.84 36.50 -58.75
CA LYS A 27 79.58 37.26 -58.65
C LYS A 27 78.38 36.44 -59.15
N LEU A 28 78.54 35.70 -60.23
CA LEU A 28 77.48 34.87 -60.83
C LEU A 28 77.21 33.63 -59.97
N LEU A 29 78.24 32.85 -59.64
CA LEU A 29 78.09 31.63 -58.82
C LEU A 29 77.70 31.92 -57.37
N LEU A 30 78.28 32.93 -56.71
CA LEU A 30 77.90 33.23 -55.33
C LEU A 30 76.48 33.80 -55.28
N SER A 31 76.05 34.60 -56.27
CA SER A 31 74.69 35.12 -56.26
C SER A 31 73.64 34.02 -56.43
N ASP A 32 73.86 33.07 -57.33
CA ASP A 32 72.89 31.99 -57.57
C ASP A 32 72.94 30.92 -56.47
N THR A 33 74.13 30.60 -55.95
CA THR A 33 74.30 29.62 -54.86
C THR A 33 73.80 30.15 -53.51
N MET A 34 74.07 31.44 -53.19
CA MET A 34 73.56 32.03 -51.94
C MET A 34 72.04 32.12 -51.95
N LYS A 35 71.43 32.51 -53.08
CA LYS A 35 69.97 32.50 -53.23
C LYS A 35 69.40 31.09 -53.06
N ALA A 36 70.00 30.08 -53.69
CA ALA A 36 69.57 28.69 -53.54
C ALA A 36 69.67 28.21 -52.08
N VAL A 37 70.76 28.52 -51.38
CA VAL A 37 70.95 28.19 -49.96
C VAL A 37 69.94 28.93 -49.08
N ASP A 38 69.65 30.20 -49.35
CA ASP A 38 68.66 30.98 -48.58
C ASP A 38 67.24 30.49 -48.83
N THR A 39 66.89 30.10 -50.07
CA THR A 39 65.61 29.43 -50.37
C THR A 39 65.50 28.09 -49.63
N ILE A 40 66.56 27.29 -49.58
CA ILE A 40 66.58 26.03 -48.81
C ILE A 40 66.35 26.31 -47.33
N LYS A 41 67.04 27.30 -46.74
CA LYS A 41 66.84 27.69 -45.34
C LYS A 41 65.42 28.18 -45.06
N GLN A 42 64.81 28.92 -45.98
CA GLN A 42 63.42 29.37 -45.87
C GLN A 42 62.44 28.19 -45.91
N VAL A 43 62.63 27.26 -46.86
CA VAL A 43 61.82 26.04 -46.95
C VAL A 43 61.97 25.18 -45.69
N GLU A 44 63.19 25.00 -45.18
CA GLU A 44 63.44 24.26 -43.94
C GLU A 44 62.76 24.95 -42.73
N ALA A 45 62.81 26.28 -42.65
CA ALA A 45 62.12 27.03 -41.61
C ALA A 45 60.59 26.94 -41.72
N GLU A 46 60.03 26.93 -42.94
CA GLU A 46 58.60 26.73 -43.16
C GLU A 46 58.14 25.31 -42.82
N VAL A 47 58.91 24.29 -43.22
CA VAL A 47 58.65 22.89 -42.87
C VAL A 47 58.66 22.73 -41.36
N ARG A 48 59.68 23.27 -40.68
CA ARG A 48 59.76 23.23 -39.21
C ARG A 48 58.56 23.92 -38.54
N LYS A 49 58.14 25.08 -39.03
CA LYS A 49 56.92 25.76 -38.52
C LYS A 49 55.66 24.92 -38.75
N LYS A 50 55.53 24.27 -39.91
CA LYS A 50 54.41 23.37 -40.19
C LYS A 50 54.44 22.13 -39.29
N GLU A 51 55.60 21.52 -39.08
CA GLU A 51 55.79 20.40 -38.16
C GLU A 51 55.44 20.78 -36.72
N GLU A 52 55.88 21.95 -36.24
CA GLU A 52 55.52 22.47 -34.93
C GLU A 52 54.00 22.72 -34.81
N THR A 53 53.39 23.31 -35.84
CA THR A 53 51.93 23.55 -35.87
C THR A 53 51.14 22.24 -35.84
N ILE A 54 51.51 21.27 -36.68
CA ILE A 54 50.88 19.94 -36.73
C ILE A 54 51.06 19.23 -35.38
N ARG A 55 52.25 19.32 -34.77
CA ARG A 55 52.49 18.72 -33.44
C ARG A 55 51.63 19.37 -32.36
N MET A 56 51.46 20.70 -32.40
CA MET A 56 50.55 21.41 -31.49
C MET A 56 49.09 21.00 -31.70
N GLU A 57 48.63 20.87 -32.95
CA GLU A 57 47.28 20.39 -33.27
C GLU A 57 47.05 18.95 -32.78
N ILE A 58 48.02 18.05 -32.97
CA ILE A 58 47.94 16.67 -32.47
C ILE A 58 47.85 16.66 -30.93
N ASP A 59 48.68 17.44 -30.24
CA ASP A 59 48.65 17.51 -28.77
C ASP A 59 47.33 18.11 -28.25
N MET A 60 46.80 19.13 -28.94
CA MET A 60 45.49 19.70 -28.61
C MET A 60 44.36 18.68 -28.82
N HIS A 61 44.34 17.99 -29.96
CA HIS A 61 43.32 16.97 -30.24
C HIS A 61 43.41 15.78 -29.27
N GLU A 62 44.61 15.34 -28.91
CA GLU A 62 44.80 14.29 -27.91
C GLU A 62 44.27 14.74 -26.55
N LYS A 63 44.60 15.96 -26.10
CA LYS A 63 44.07 16.52 -24.85
C LYS A 63 42.55 16.65 -24.85
N GLU A 64 41.97 17.12 -25.96
CA GLU A 64 40.52 17.21 -26.10
C GLU A 64 39.86 15.83 -26.10
N PHE A 65 40.45 14.85 -26.79
CA PHE A 65 39.96 13.49 -26.82
C PHE A 65 40.00 12.86 -25.42
N GLN A 66 41.12 12.99 -24.71
CA GLN A 66 41.25 12.51 -23.32
C GLN A 66 40.25 13.19 -22.40
N LYS A 67 40.03 14.50 -22.55
CA LYS A 67 39.03 15.24 -21.78
C LYS A 67 37.61 14.74 -22.05
N LYS A 68 37.24 14.57 -23.32
CA LYS A 68 35.92 14.03 -23.71
C LYS A 68 35.74 12.60 -23.24
N LYS A 69 36.77 11.77 -23.35
CA LYS A 69 36.76 10.39 -22.84
C LYS A 69 36.52 10.35 -21.33
N LYS A 70 37.26 11.17 -20.58
CA LYS A 70 37.09 11.27 -19.12
C LYS A 70 35.71 11.77 -18.73
N GLN A 71 35.19 12.79 -19.41
CA GLN A 71 33.83 13.29 -19.20
C GLN A 71 32.77 12.22 -19.48
N ALA A 72 32.92 11.46 -20.57
CA ALA A 72 32.03 10.35 -20.89
C ALA A 72 32.11 9.22 -19.86
N GLU A 73 33.30 8.90 -19.34
CA GLU A 73 33.47 7.91 -18.26
C GLU A 73 32.82 8.37 -16.96
N GLU A 74 32.99 9.63 -16.57
CA GLU A 74 32.35 10.22 -15.38
C GLU A 74 30.81 10.24 -15.53
N GLU A 75 30.29 10.60 -16.70
CA GLU A 75 28.85 10.57 -17.00
C GLU A 75 28.29 9.14 -16.98
N LEU A 76 29.03 8.17 -17.53
CA LEU A 76 28.66 6.76 -17.46
C LEU A 76 28.66 6.24 -16.03
N GLU A 77 29.64 6.62 -15.21
CA GLU A 77 29.72 6.20 -13.81
C GLU A 77 28.59 6.82 -12.97
N THR A 78 28.32 8.11 -13.13
CA THR A 78 27.21 8.80 -12.44
C THR A 78 25.87 8.19 -12.84
N ARG A 79 25.65 7.93 -14.14
CA ARG A 79 24.44 7.26 -14.62
C ARG A 79 24.30 5.83 -14.09
N ARG A 80 25.39 5.08 -14.01
CA ARG A 80 25.41 3.74 -13.40
C ARG A 80 25.02 3.80 -11.92
N LYS A 81 25.66 4.67 -11.14
CA LYS A 81 25.33 4.84 -9.71
C LYS A 81 23.87 5.28 -9.51
N ALA A 82 23.38 6.19 -10.34
CA ALA A 82 21.97 6.61 -10.30
C ALA A 82 21.03 5.43 -10.60
N SER A 83 21.32 4.65 -11.64
CA SER A 83 20.54 3.48 -12.01
C SER A 83 20.57 2.39 -10.92
N GLU A 84 21.73 2.12 -10.33
CA GLU A 84 21.87 1.18 -9.21
C GLU A 84 21.07 1.64 -7.98
N ALA A 85 21.11 2.93 -7.66
CA ALA A 85 20.33 3.51 -6.57
C ALA A 85 18.82 3.43 -6.84
N GLU A 86 18.38 3.70 -8.07
CA GLU A 86 16.98 3.55 -8.48
C GLU A 86 16.51 2.09 -8.41
N VAL A 87 17.31 1.14 -8.89
CA VAL A 87 17.01 -0.30 -8.79
C VAL A 87 16.95 -0.73 -7.33
N SER A 88 17.85 -0.25 -6.48
CA SER A 88 17.83 -0.52 -5.04
C SER A 88 16.56 0.01 -4.39
N LYS A 89 16.18 1.26 -4.68
CA LYS A 89 14.93 1.86 -4.20
C LYS A 89 13.71 1.07 -4.66
N MET A 90 13.66 0.72 -5.94
CA MET A 90 12.54 -0.05 -6.50
C MET A 90 12.42 -1.42 -5.82
N ARG A 91 13.54 -2.11 -5.59
CA ARG A 91 13.54 -3.38 -4.83
C ARG A 91 13.03 -3.20 -3.42
N GLU A 92 13.49 -2.16 -2.72
CA GLU A 92 13.04 -1.86 -1.36
C GLU A 92 11.53 -1.56 -1.31
N THR A 93 11.03 -0.77 -2.27
CA THR A 93 9.59 -0.49 -2.41
C THR A 93 8.80 -1.77 -2.67
N VAL A 94 9.21 -2.60 -3.63
CA VAL A 94 8.52 -3.87 -3.92
C VAL A 94 8.49 -4.80 -2.71
N ILE A 95 9.60 -4.91 -1.96
CA ILE A 95 9.64 -5.73 -0.74
C ILE A 95 8.75 -5.13 0.37
N SER A 96 8.77 -3.80 0.52
CA SER A 96 7.93 -3.09 1.49
C SER A 96 6.44 -3.26 1.20
N ASP A 97 6.06 -3.12 -0.07
CA ASP A 97 4.67 -3.28 -0.51
C ASP A 97 4.22 -4.73 -0.38
N ALA A 98 5.05 -5.71 -0.75
CA ALA A 98 4.76 -7.13 -0.54
C ALA A 98 4.61 -7.49 0.95
N LYS A 99 5.43 -6.90 1.83
CA LYS A 99 5.28 -7.08 3.29
C LYS A 99 3.97 -6.50 3.80
N LYS A 100 3.63 -5.26 3.42
CA LYS A 100 2.36 -4.63 3.79
C LYS A 100 1.16 -5.43 3.28
N GLU A 101 1.22 -5.93 2.06
CA GLU A 101 0.17 -6.78 1.51
C GLU A 101 0.04 -8.09 2.30
N GLY A 102 1.17 -8.71 2.65
CA GLY A 102 1.21 -9.87 3.55
C GLY A 102 0.60 -9.58 4.93
N ASP A 103 0.97 -8.46 5.56
CA ASP A 103 0.44 -8.04 6.85
C ASP A 103 -1.08 -7.78 6.76
N ASN A 104 -1.54 -7.12 5.70
CA ASN A 104 -2.96 -6.89 5.43
C ASN A 104 -3.74 -8.21 5.26
N ILE A 105 -3.19 -9.19 4.55
CA ILE A 105 -3.81 -10.52 4.38
C ILE A 105 -3.94 -11.21 5.74
N ILE A 106 -2.89 -11.16 6.57
CA ILE A 106 -2.90 -11.77 7.91
C ILE A 106 -3.93 -11.07 8.81
N GLU A 107 -3.99 -9.74 8.78
CA GLU A 107 -4.97 -8.96 9.55
C GLU A 107 -6.40 -9.28 9.13
N GLN A 108 -6.67 -9.32 7.82
CA GLN A 108 -7.98 -9.71 7.30
C GLN A 108 -8.33 -11.16 7.66
N ALA A 109 -7.38 -12.08 7.59
CA ALA A 109 -7.58 -13.47 8.00
C ALA A 109 -7.97 -13.57 9.48
N LYS A 110 -7.27 -12.86 10.38
CA LYS A 110 -7.60 -12.80 11.81
C LYS A 110 -8.97 -12.19 12.08
N LYS A 111 -9.29 -11.09 11.39
CA LYS A 111 -10.61 -10.44 11.53
C LYS A 111 -11.74 -11.37 11.06
N ASN A 112 -11.53 -12.08 9.96
CA ASN A 112 -12.48 -13.06 9.46
C ASN A 112 -12.60 -14.25 10.41
N GLU A 113 -11.49 -14.77 10.94
CA GLU A 113 -11.48 -15.84 11.95
C GLU A 113 -12.29 -15.43 13.19
N GLU A 114 -12.07 -14.23 13.72
CA GLU A 114 -12.81 -13.72 14.88
C GLU A 114 -14.30 -13.60 14.57
N LYS A 115 -14.66 -13.07 13.39
CA LYS A 115 -16.06 -13.00 12.94
C LYS A 115 -16.68 -14.39 12.84
N TYR A 116 -16.00 -15.35 12.24
CA TYR A 116 -16.48 -16.74 12.15
C TYR A 116 -16.62 -17.37 13.53
N ARG A 117 -15.70 -17.11 14.46
CA ARG A 117 -15.79 -17.61 15.83
C ARG A 117 -16.98 -17.02 16.58
N GLN A 118 -17.25 -15.73 16.40
CA GLN A 118 -18.44 -15.08 16.97
C GLN A 118 -19.73 -15.65 16.39
N GLN A 119 -19.80 -15.81 15.06
CA GLN A 119 -20.94 -16.44 14.39
C GLN A 119 -21.15 -17.87 14.84
N LEU A 120 -20.08 -18.67 14.92
CA LEU A 120 -20.15 -20.05 15.39
C LEU A 120 -20.64 -20.12 16.84
N ALA A 121 -20.18 -19.21 17.70
CA ALA A 121 -20.68 -19.14 19.07
C ALA A 121 -22.18 -18.82 19.13
N GLN A 122 -22.66 -17.86 18.34
CA GLN A 122 -24.09 -17.53 18.24
C GLN A 122 -24.91 -18.70 17.70
N ASP A 123 -24.44 -19.37 16.64
CA ASP A 123 -25.09 -20.56 16.08
C ASP A 123 -25.16 -21.70 17.10
N MET A 124 -24.08 -21.88 17.89
CA MET A 124 -24.05 -22.86 18.97
C MET A 124 -25.01 -22.50 20.11
N GLU A 125 -25.13 -21.22 20.47
CA GLU A 125 -26.09 -20.74 21.46
C GLU A 125 -27.53 -21.03 21.01
N GLN A 126 -27.86 -20.69 19.77
CA GLN A 126 -29.18 -20.94 19.20
C GLN A 126 -29.51 -22.44 19.17
N LYS A 127 -28.56 -23.28 18.71
CA LYS A 127 -28.72 -24.74 18.70
C LYS A 127 -28.84 -25.33 20.10
N ALA A 128 -28.13 -24.79 21.09
CA ALA A 128 -28.25 -25.25 22.47
C ALA A 128 -29.66 -25.01 23.02
N VAL A 129 -30.25 -23.84 22.77
CA VAL A 129 -31.64 -23.53 23.14
C VAL A 129 -32.62 -24.45 22.39
N GLU A 130 -32.40 -24.64 21.08
CA GLU A 130 -33.25 -25.51 20.26
C GLU A 130 -33.22 -26.96 20.75
N TYR A 131 -32.05 -27.53 21.01
CA TYR A 131 -31.91 -28.88 21.55
C TYR A 131 -32.46 -28.99 22.97
N ALA A 132 -32.28 -27.97 23.82
CA ALA A 132 -32.90 -27.96 25.15
C ALA A 132 -34.43 -28.03 25.04
N GLY A 133 -35.03 -27.29 24.11
CA GLY A 133 -36.45 -27.33 23.83
C GLY A 133 -36.94 -28.68 23.31
N GLN A 134 -36.22 -29.28 22.36
CA GLN A 134 -36.55 -30.61 21.84
C GLN A 134 -36.44 -31.69 22.92
N VAL A 135 -35.39 -31.65 23.74
CA VAL A 135 -35.22 -32.58 24.87
C VAL A 135 -36.34 -32.39 25.89
N PHE A 136 -36.73 -31.14 26.18
CA PHE A 136 -37.86 -30.86 27.06
C PHE A 136 -39.17 -31.44 26.50
N GLN A 137 -39.47 -31.25 25.21
CA GLN A 137 -40.65 -31.83 24.57
C GLN A 137 -40.63 -33.37 24.59
N MET A 138 -39.49 -34.00 24.39
CA MET A 138 -39.38 -35.47 24.42
C MET A 138 -39.54 -36.07 25.82
N VAL A 139 -39.11 -35.35 26.86
CA VAL A 139 -39.14 -35.83 28.25
C VAL A 139 -40.41 -35.40 28.98
N SER A 140 -41.03 -34.29 28.57
CA SER A 140 -42.25 -33.78 29.17
C SER A 140 -43.49 -34.54 28.71
N SER A 141 -44.45 -34.66 29.62
CA SER A 141 -45.81 -35.09 29.29
C SER A 141 -46.71 -33.87 29.14
N ASP A 142 -47.77 -33.97 28.34
CA ASP A 142 -48.73 -32.87 28.12
C ASP A 142 -49.24 -32.26 29.44
N GLN A 143 -49.50 -33.11 30.44
CA GLN A 143 -49.95 -32.68 31.76
C GLN A 143 -48.86 -31.89 32.51
N MET A 144 -47.60 -32.34 32.46
CA MET A 144 -46.49 -31.64 33.09
C MET A 144 -46.19 -30.31 32.42
N SER A 145 -46.28 -30.26 31.08
CA SER A 145 -46.08 -29.04 30.30
C SER A 145 -47.17 -28.00 30.57
N ALA A 146 -48.43 -28.43 30.71
CA ALA A 146 -49.54 -27.55 31.08
C ALA A 146 -49.37 -26.95 32.48
N GLU A 147 -49.01 -27.76 33.48
CA GLU A 147 -48.75 -27.28 34.85
C GLU A 147 -47.54 -26.35 34.92
N LEU A 148 -46.46 -26.67 34.20
CA LEU A 148 -45.29 -25.81 34.09
C LEU A 148 -45.66 -24.48 33.42
N ASN A 149 -46.43 -24.51 32.34
CA ASN A 149 -46.91 -23.29 31.67
C ASN A 149 -47.70 -22.40 32.64
N LYS A 150 -48.60 -22.99 33.44
CA LYS A 150 -49.36 -22.26 34.45
C LYS A 150 -48.44 -21.62 35.50
N ALA A 151 -47.44 -22.34 35.99
CA ALA A 151 -46.46 -21.81 36.94
C ALA A 151 -45.62 -20.68 36.33
N LEU A 152 -45.14 -20.82 35.09
CA LEU A 152 -44.35 -19.81 34.38
C LEU A 152 -45.13 -18.51 34.18
N ILE A 153 -46.41 -18.61 33.79
CA ILE A 153 -47.29 -17.45 33.68
C ILE A 153 -47.46 -16.79 35.05
N GLY A 154 -47.63 -17.57 36.12
CA GLY A 154 -47.71 -17.06 37.50
C GLY A 154 -46.47 -16.26 37.90
N GLU A 155 -45.27 -16.83 37.70
CA GLU A 155 -43.99 -16.17 37.98
C GLU A 155 -43.85 -14.86 37.21
N LEU A 156 -44.23 -14.83 35.92
CA LEU A 156 -44.18 -13.62 35.11
C LEU A 156 -45.15 -12.55 35.62
N LEU A 157 -46.38 -12.94 36.01
CA LEU A 157 -47.36 -12.01 36.57
C LEU A 157 -46.89 -11.43 37.91
N ASP A 158 -46.23 -12.23 38.75
CA ASP A 158 -45.64 -11.78 40.01
C ASP A 158 -44.49 -10.80 39.74
N ALA A 159 -43.59 -11.13 38.81
CA ALA A 159 -42.50 -10.22 38.40
C ALA A 159 -43.03 -8.90 37.83
N LEU A 160 -44.10 -8.95 37.02
CA LEU A 160 -44.77 -7.75 36.51
C LEU A 160 -45.40 -6.91 37.62
N ASP A 161 -45.89 -7.53 38.69
CA ASP A 161 -46.43 -6.83 39.87
C ASP A 161 -45.33 -6.06 40.63
N GLU A 162 -44.11 -6.61 40.66
CA GLU A 162 -42.95 -5.99 41.31
C GLU A 162 -42.27 -4.89 40.48
N VAL A 163 -42.44 -4.88 39.15
CA VAL A 163 -41.85 -3.84 38.28
C VAL A 163 -42.53 -2.47 38.51
N ASP A 164 -41.70 -1.44 38.71
CA ASP A 164 -42.15 -0.07 38.92
C ASP A 164 -42.71 0.52 37.60
N SER A 165 -44.01 0.81 37.59
CA SER A 165 -44.75 1.30 36.42
C SER A 165 -44.44 2.76 36.08
N SER A 166 -43.72 3.48 36.95
CA SER A 166 -43.36 4.89 36.74
C SER A 166 -42.32 5.11 35.62
N ALA A 167 -41.65 4.05 35.14
CA ALA A 167 -40.60 4.14 34.12
C ALA A 167 -41.05 3.78 32.69
N ILE A 168 -42.30 3.35 32.49
CA ILE A 168 -42.74 2.74 31.23
C ILE A 168 -43.96 3.48 30.68
N THR A 169 -43.74 4.31 29.66
CA THR A 169 -44.82 4.92 28.88
C THR A 169 -45.18 3.97 27.74
N VAL A 170 -46.37 3.37 27.79
CA VAL A 170 -46.90 2.54 26.71
C VAL A 170 -47.67 3.44 25.75
N GLU A 171 -47.14 3.63 24.54
CA GLU A 171 -47.88 4.26 23.43
C GLU A 171 -48.59 3.15 22.64
N GLY A 172 -49.85 2.86 22.98
CA GLY A 172 -50.68 1.96 22.19
C GLY A 172 -51.91 1.41 22.91
N ASP A 173 -53.02 1.30 22.17
CA ASP A 173 -54.33 0.82 22.66
C ASP A 173 -54.51 -0.72 22.55
N GLY A 174 -53.43 -1.48 22.25
CA GLY A 174 -53.52 -2.91 21.96
C GLY A 174 -52.36 -3.72 22.57
N ALA A 175 -52.69 -4.90 23.10
CA ALA A 175 -51.73 -5.87 23.58
C ALA A 175 -52.05 -7.25 23.03
N GLU A 176 -50.98 -7.88 22.56
CA GLU A 176 -51.00 -9.23 22.05
C GLU A 176 -50.34 -10.13 23.09
N PHE A 177 -50.98 -11.26 23.36
CA PHE A 177 -50.48 -12.27 24.28
C PHE A 177 -50.26 -13.53 23.49
N THR A 178 -49.02 -14.00 23.47
CA THR A 178 -48.68 -15.29 22.88
C THR A 178 -48.36 -16.27 24.00
N SER A 179 -49.13 -17.35 24.11
CA SER A 179 -48.87 -18.42 25.07
C SER A 179 -48.81 -19.79 24.40
N SER A 180 -48.11 -20.73 25.02
CA SER A 180 -47.98 -22.09 24.51
C SER A 180 -49.25 -22.93 24.73
N HIS A 181 -50.02 -22.61 25.77
CA HIS A 181 -51.25 -23.31 26.15
C HIS A 181 -52.31 -22.28 26.54
N ALA A 182 -53.58 -22.71 26.51
CA ALA A 182 -54.70 -21.87 26.92
C ALA A 182 -54.51 -21.34 28.34
N ILE A 183 -54.72 -20.04 28.52
CA ILE A 183 -54.58 -19.36 29.81
C ILE A 183 -55.81 -19.63 30.68
N ASP A 184 -55.59 -19.86 31.98
CA ASP A 184 -56.67 -20.06 32.94
C ASP A 184 -57.46 -18.75 33.18
N ALA A 185 -58.76 -18.85 33.44
CA ALA A 185 -59.63 -17.68 33.60
C ALA A 185 -59.16 -16.74 34.73
N ASP A 186 -58.63 -17.33 35.81
CA ASP A 186 -58.07 -16.58 36.95
C ASP A 186 -56.78 -15.83 36.58
N GLN A 187 -55.92 -16.43 35.75
CA GLN A 187 -54.68 -15.79 35.27
C GLN A 187 -54.98 -14.66 34.30
N LYS A 188 -55.97 -14.84 33.42
CA LYS A 188 -56.45 -13.81 32.51
C LYS A 188 -57.01 -12.61 33.26
N ALA A 189 -57.86 -12.83 34.26
CA ALA A 189 -58.41 -11.75 35.10
C ALA A 189 -57.32 -11.00 35.87
N ARG A 190 -56.31 -11.72 36.38
CA ARG A 190 -55.16 -11.13 37.08
C ARG A 190 -54.30 -10.27 36.15
N LEU A 191 -54.06 -10.76 34.94
CA LEU A 191 -53.31 -10.06 33.90
C LEU A 191 -54.03 -8.78 33.45
N GLU A 192 -55.32 -8.85 33.14
CA GLU A 192 -56.13 -7.67 32.77
C GLU A 192 -56.11 -6.60 33.87
N LYS A 193 -56.20 -7.02 35.14
CA LYS A 193 -56.12 -6.09 36.28
C LYS A 193 -54.75 -5.43 36.38
N LEU A 194 -53.67 -6.21 36.30
CA LEU A 194 -52.30 -5.68 36.36
C LEU A 194 -52.01 -4.72 35.21
N LEU A 195 -52.50 -5.02 34.00
CA LEU A 195 -52.34 -4.15 32.83
C LEU A 195 -53.07 -2.82 32.99
N LYS A 196 -54.29 -2.87 33.54
CA LYS A 196 -55.08 -1.68 33.83
C LYS A 196 -54.46 -0.83 34.94
N ASP A 197 -54.03 -1.47 36.02
CA ASP A 197 -53.50 -0.78 37.21
C ASP A 197 -52.11 -0.18 36.95
N LYS A 198 -51.25 -0.85 36.16
CA LYS A 198 -49.87 -0.40 35.91
C LYS A 198 -49.67 0.37 34.61
N PHE A 199 -50.34 -0.01 33.53
CA PHE A 199 -50.10 0.57 32.21
C PHE A 199 -51.25 1.48 31.73
N ASN A 200 -52.30 1.65 32.56
CA ASN A 200 -53.46 2.52 32.30
C ASN A 200 -54.07 2.34 30.90
N ALA A 201 -53.97 1.13 30.37
CA ALA A 201 -54.33 0.80 29.01
C ALA A 201 -55.57 -0.11 29.05
N ASP A 202 -56.66 0.33 28.41
CA ASP A 202 -57.91 -0.42 28.29
C ASP A 202 -57.79 -1.40 27.13
N ILE A 203 -56.98 -2.44 27.34
CA ILE A 203 -56.44 -3.24 26.27
C ILE A 203 -57.34 -4.44 25.95
N LYS A 204 -57.66 -4.60 24.66
CA LYS A 204 -58.18 -5.86 24.14
C LYS A 204 -57.05 -6.89 24.07
N VAL A 205 -57.13 -7.89 24.93
CA VAL A 205 -56.23 -9.05 25.00
C VAL A 205 -56.54 -9.97 23.81
N GLU A 206 -55.68 -9.96 22.79
CA GLU A 206 -55.71 -10.98 21.75
C GLU A 206 -54.81 -12.16 22.16
N GLU A 207 -55.42 -13.32 22.36
CA GLU A 207 -54.72 -14.57 22.72
C GLU A 207 -54.32 -15.31 21.45
N LYS A 208 -53.01 -15.48 21.28
CA LYS A 208 -52.40 -16.27 20.21
C LYS A 208 -51.72 -17.49 20.83
N ILE A 209 -52.05 -18.68 20.32
CA ILE A 209 -51.42 -19.91 20.77
C ILE A 209 -50.23 -20.21 19.85
N ASP A 210 -49.04 -20.31 20.44
CA ASP A 210 -47.80 -20.66 19.73
C ASP A 210 -47.05 -21.76 20.50
N GLU A 211 -47.07 -22.97 19.95
CA GLU A 211 -46.44 -24.14 20.55
C GLU A 211 -44.89 -24.04 20.55
N GLU A 212 -44.28 -23.15 19.74
CA GLU A 212 -42.82 -23.01 19.64
C GLU A 212 -42.18 -22.37 20.89
N ILE A 213 -42.96 -21.69 21.73
CA ILE A 213 -42.43 -21.02 22.93
C ILE A 213 -42.20 -21.98 24.11
N LEU A 214 -42.60 -23.26 23.98
CA LEU A 214 -42.45 -24.38 24.92
C LEU A 214 -43.17 -24.23 26.27
N GLY A 215 -43.47 -23.00 26.68
CA GLY A 215 -44.05 -22.65 27.98
C GLY A 215 -43.94 -21.16 28.25
N GLY A 216 -44.84 -20.61 29.06
CA GLY A 216 -44.85 -19.20 29.48
C GLY A 216 -45.70 -18.30 28.59
N LEU A 217 -45.39 -17.00 28.65
CA LEU A 217 -46.16 -15.94 28.00
C LEU A 217 -45.23 -14.85 27.45
N ILE A 218 -45.51 -14.43 26.23
CA ILE A 218 -44.93 -13.25 25.61
C ILE A 218 -46.01 -12.18 25.58
N LEU A 219 -45.72 -11.05 26.20
CA LEU A 219 -46.59 -9.89 26.26
C LEU A 219 -46.03 -8.78 25.38
N LYS A 220 -46.78 -8.37 24.37
CA LYS A 220 -46.42 -7.25 23.50
C LYS A 220 -47.39 -6.10 23.71
N LEU A 221 -46.88 -4.96 24.18
CA LEU A 221 -47.57 -3.72 24.50
C LEU A 221 -47.00 -2.58 23.65
N GLY A 222 -47.52 -2.38 22.44
CA GLY A 222 -47.01 -1.35 21.52
C GLY A 222 -45.51 -1.52 21.21
N SER A 223 -44.66 -0.68 21.80
CA SER A 223 -43.19 -0.71 21.69
C SER A 223 -42.49 -1.57 22.74
N LEU A 224 -43.20 -2.08 23.74
CA LEU A 224 -42.65 -2.89 24.82
C LEU A 224 -42.97 -4.37 24.59
N GLU A 225 -41.95 -5.23 24.61
CA GLU A 225 -42.10 -6.68 24.55
C GLU A 225 -41.49 -7.29 25.81
N ILE A 226 -42.30 -8.05 26.54
CA ILE A 226 -41.91 -8.76 27.75
C ILE A 226 -42.02 -10.25 27.45
N ASP A 227 -40.87 -10.88 27.29
CA ASP A 227 -40.77 -12.30 26.97
C ASP A 227 -40.47 -13.12 28.24
N GLY A 228 -41.52 -13.69 28.84
CA GLY A 228 -41.42 -14.65 29.93
C GLY A 228 -41.47 -16.10 29.46
N SER A 229 -41.17 -16.38 28.19
CA SER A 229 -41.20 -17.73 27.66
C SER A 229 -40.07 -18.61 28.22
N LEU A 230 -40.31 -19.91 28.25
CA LEU A 230 -39.31 -20.90 28.63
C LEU A 230 -38.12 -20.87 27.66
N ARG A 231 -38.38 -20.56 26.38
CA ARG A 231 -37.33 -20.33 25.36
C ARG A 231 -36.39 -19.19 25.75
N ASN A 232 -36.92 -18.03 26.17
CA ASN A 232 -36.09 -16.91 26.61
C ASN A 232 -35.28 -17.27 27.87
N ARG A 233 -35.89 -17.98 28.83
CA ARG A 233 -35.16 -18.49 30.02
C ARG A 233 -34.01 -19.43 29.65
N TYR A 234 -34.18 -20.29 28.65
CA TYR A 234 -33.08 -21.12 28.14
C TYR A 234 -31.97 -20.27 27.51
N GLN A 235 -32.32 -19.23 26.77
CA GLN A 235 -31.35 -18.32 26.16
C GLN A 235 -30.54 -17.56 27.22
N GLU A 236 -31.19 -17.07 28.27
CA GLU A 236 -30.53 -16.46 29.43
C GLU A 236 -29.61 -17.45 30.15
N ALA A 237 -30.09 -18.68 30.38
CA ALA A 237 -29.29 -19.74 31.02
C ALA A 237 -28.05 -20.10 30.20
N VAL A 238 -28.18 -20.24 28.87
CA VAL A 238 -27.04 -20.49 27.98
C VAL A 238 -26.03 -19.34 28.02
N SER A 239 -26.52 -18.09 28.07
CA SER A 239 -25.67 -16.89 28.23
C SER A 239 -24.91 -16.87 29.56
N GLU A 240 -25.55 -17.28 30.66
CA GLU A 240 -24.90 -17.38 31.99
C GLU A 240 -23.85 -18.50 32.06
N VAL A 241 -24.16 -19.67 31.48
CA VAL A 241 -23.19 -20.79 31.40
C VAL A 241 -21.93 -20.36 30.63
N LYS A 242 -22.08 -19.54 29.58
CA LYS A 242 -20.95 -18.97 28.85
C LYS A 242 -20.09 -18.02 29.69
N LYS A 243 -20.68 -17.23 30.58
CA LYS A 243 -19.91 -16.32 31.46
C LYS A 243 -19.06 -17.08 32.48
N THR A 244 -19.45 -18.31 32.80
CA THR A 244 -18.80 -19.14 33.83
C THR A 244 -17.86 -20.21 33.27
N ALA A 245 -17.87 -20.46 31.95
CA ALA A 245 -16.99 -21.40 31.24
C ALA A 245 -15.72 -20.72 30.70
#